data_AF-A0A2P6VYP7-F1
#
_entry.id   AF-A0A2P6VYP7-F1
#
_cell.length_a   1.000
_cell.length_b   1.000
_cell.length_c   1.000
_cell.angle_alpha   90.00
_cell.angle_beta   90.00
_cell.angle_gamma   90.00
#
_symmetry.space_group_name_H-M   'P 1'
#
loop_
_entity.id
_entity.type
_entity.pdbx_description
1 polymer ?
#
loop_
_entity_poly.entity_id
_entity_poly.type
_entity_poly.pdbx_seq_one_letter_code
_entity_poly.pdbx_strand_id
1 'polypeptide(L)'
;MSETPPGQPLADAFSEATAGEPGLHEDELLEAWMAALPAIGEAGDLAAETHRGQRAFVDFRPHDELPADERRSQLADLLVVTYTSTDPPDLRVCLLQARRRPGPLPAVAGDVPLARARFNVYHWDLLHRRPAIAPAGNVTPPRRILADARLPSLGGSLVFHRPDPEAWQLSFASAEVTRPWGEWPPAKRPRRTVRFPDVTAWRRRSGYRETLAAAGVADLGELLAEGVVGSPVQLPPARESDRLTASWLAAVLAATVRKREAGEAELAADLHERLTDALAGAGLVDADSRVGAPHVAIVRARR
;
A
#
# COMPACT_ATOMS: atom_id res chain seq x y z
N MET A 1 -2.83 34.09 -3.17
CA MET A 1 -2.04 33.07 -3.89
C MET A 1 -2.68 31.74 -3.56
N SER A 2 -3.19 31.01 -4.55
CA SER A 2 -3.76 29.68 -4.30
C SER A 2 -2.60 28.73 -4.05
N GLU A 3 -2.49 28.15 -2.85
CA GLU A 3 -1.49 27.11 -2.60
C GLU A 3 -1.85 25.88 -3.45
N THR A 4 -0.87 25.36 -4.18
CA THR A 4 -1.01 24.11 -4.93
C THR A 4 -1.29 22.98 -3.92
N PRO A 5 -2.36 22.17 -4.11
CA PRO A 5 -2.64 21.05 -3.20
C PRO A 5 -1.44 20.09 -3.12
N PRO A 6 -1.13 19.49 -1.94
CA PRO A 6 0.09 18.68 -1.76
C PRO A 6 0.17 17.47 -2.69
N GLY A 7 -0.97 16.94 -3.12
CA GLY A 7 -1.02 15.81 -4.05
C GLY A 7 -0.96 16.19 -5.52
N GLN A 8 -1.07 17.47 -5.89
CA GLN A 8 -1.07 17.88 -7.30
C GLN A 8 0.26 17.57 -8.01
N PRO A 9 1.45 17.82 -7.41
CA PRO A 9 2.72 17.46 -8.04
C PRO A 9 2.82 15.95 -8.38
N LEU A 10 2.28 15.09 -7.53
CA LEU A 10 2.21 13.65 -7.81
C LEU A 10 1.34 13.35 -9.03
N ALA A 11 0.18 14.01 -9.13
CA ALA A 11 -0.73 13.83 -10.26
C ALA A 11 -0.12 14.32 -11.57
N ASP A 12 0.58 15.45 -11.55
CA ASP A 12 1.25 16.02 -12.71
C ASP A 12 2.40 15.11 -13.17
N ALA A 13 3.28 14.70 -12.25
CA ALA A 13 4.39 13.80 -12.56
C ALA A 13 3.92 12.42 -13.06
N PHE A 14 2.84 11.86 -12.49
CA PHE A 14 2.27 10.60 -12.99
C PHE A 14 1.63 10.77 -14.38
N SER A 15 0.95 11.89 -14.61
CA SER A 15 0.35 12.18 -15.92
C SER A 15 1.42 12.36 -16.99
N GLU A 16 2.53 13.04 -16.67
CA GLU A 16 3.69 13.18 -17.55
C GLU A 16 4.32 11.81 -17.85
N ALA A 17 4.56 10.99 -16.83
CA ALA A 17 5.16 9.66 -16.98
C ALA A 17 4.31 8.67 -17.79
N THR A 18 3.01 8.93 -17.94
CA THR A 18 2.07 8.04 -18.65
C THR A 18 1.48 8.68 -19.92
N ALA A 19 1.92 9.89 -20.27
CA ALA A 19 1.40 10.66 -21.38
C ALA A 19 1.58 9.92 -22.72
N GLY A 20 0.50 9.87 -23.51
CA GLY A 20 0.54 9.29 -24.86
C GLY A 20 0.66 7.77 -24.94
N GLU A 21 0.63 7.07 -23.80
CA GLU A 21 0.83 5.61 -23.72
C GLU A 21 -0.43 4.87 -23.26
N PRO A 22 -1.43 4.67 -24.14
CA PRO A 22 -2.68 3.99 -23.78
C PRO A 22 -2.51 2.50 -23.50
N GLY A 23 -1.35 1.93 -23.87
CA GLY A 23 -1.05 0.49 -23.86
C GLY A 23 -0.44 -0.04 -22.57
N LEU A 24 0.01 0.83 -21.65
CA LEU A 24 0.82 0.44 -20.48
C LEU A 24 0.22 -0.71 -19.68
N HIS A 25 1.06 -1.69 -19.39
CA HIS A 25 0.75 -2.82 -18.52
C HIS A 25 0.68 -2.40 -17.04
N GLU A 26 0.13 -3.27 -16.21
CA GLU A 26 -0.05 -3.04 -14.77
C GLU A 26 1.26 -2.73 -14.05
N ASP A 27 2.33 -3.48 -14.35
CA ASP A 27 3.64 -3.27 -13.75
C ASP A 27 4.25 -1.93 -14.19
N GLU A 28 4.09 -1.54 -15.45
CA GLU A 28 4.60 -0.26 -15.99
C GLU A 28 3.87 0.94 -15.33
N LEU A 29 2.55 0.82 -15.13
CA LEU A 29 1.75 1.84 -14.44
C LEU A 29 2.14 1.96 -12.96
N LEU A 30 2.43 0.84 -12.30
CA LEU A 30 2.92 0.85 -10.93
C LEU A 30 4.30 1.49 -10.83
N GLU A 31 5.21 1.16 -11.74
CA GLU A 31 6.54 1.77 -11.80
C GLU A 31 6.46 3.29 -12.08
N ALA A 32 5.60 3.72 -13.01
CA ALA A 32 5.38 5.14 -13.29
C ALA A 32 4.82 5.90 -12.07
N TRP A 33 3.83 5.34 -11.37
CA TRP A 33 3.29 5.96 -10.16
C TRP A 33 4.33 6.02 -9.03
N MET A 34 5.11 4.96 -8.85
CA MET A 34 6.20 4.95 -7.89
C MET A 34 7.28 5.99 -8.21
N ALA A 35 7.66 6.14 -9.48
CA ALA A 35 8.62 7.15 -9.93
C ALA A 35 8.10 8.58 -9.72
N ALA A 36 6.78 8.78 -9.70
CA ALA A 36 6.15 10.06 -9.44
C ALA A 36 6.04 10.41 -7.93
N LEU A 37 6.11 9.42 -7.02
CA LEU A 37 6.00 9.65 -5.56
C LEU A 37 6.93 10.73 -5.00
N PRO A 38 8.21 10.84 -5.41
CA PRO A 38 9.10 11.89 -4.94
C PRO A 38 8.56 13.31 -5.19
N ALA A 39 7.71 13.53 -6.21
CA ALA A 39 7.12 14.83 -6.50
C ALA A 39 6.22 15.36 -5.35
N ILE A 40 5.68 14.48 -4.50
CA ILE A 40 4.99 14.90 -3.25
C ILE A 40 5.90 15.78 -2.38
N GLY A 41 7.22 15.54 -2.43
CA GLY A 41 8.24 16.26 -1.68
C GLY A 41 8.42 17.73 -2.09
N GLU A 42 7.97 18.12 -3.28
CA GLU A 42 8.09 19.51 -3.75
C GLU A 42 7.16 20.47 -2.97
N ALA A 43 6.26 19.93 -2.15
CA ALA A 43 5.31 20.68 -1.33
C ALA A 43 5.72 20.85 0.15
N GLY A 44 7.01 20.90 0.49
CA GLY A 44 7.52 21.23 1.85
C GLY A 44 8.37 20.13 2.50
N ASP A 45 8.18 19.84 3.79
CA ASP A 45 8.93 18.81 4.58
C ASP A 45 8.62 17.35 4.18
N LEU A 46 8.03 17.16 3.01
CA LEU A 46 7.64 15.87 2.47
C LEU A 46 8.83 15.24 1.73
N ALA A 47 8.93 13.92 1.76
CA ALA A 47 9.90 13.20 0.96
C ALA A 47 9.37 11.81 0.66
N ALA A 48 9.66 11.28 -0.52
CA ALA A 48 9.34 9.89 -0.85
C ALA A 48 10.47 9.23 -1.63
N GLU A 49 10.66 7.94 -1.37
CA GLU A 49 11.59 7.08 -2.11
C GLU A 49 10.95 5.74 -2.41
N THR A 50 11.43 5.07 -3.46
CA THR A 50 10.88 3.79 -3.89
C THR A 50 11.94 2.78 -4.26
N HIS A 51 11.65 1.51 -3.98
CA HIS A 51 12.63 0.43 -4.08
C HIS A 51 12.02 -0.85 -4.63
N ARG A 52 12.85 -1.62 -5.34
CA ARG A 52 12.54 -3.01 -5.68
C ARG A 52 12.87 -3.90 -4.48
N GLY A 53 11.84 -4.53 -3.93
CA GLY A 53 11.94 -5.53 -2.87
C GLY A 53 12.01 -6.95 -3.42
N GLN A 54 11.35 -7.89 -2.73
CA GLN A 54 11.28 -9.30 -3.12
C GLN A 54 9.84 -9.78 -2.96
N ARG A 55 9.38 -10.59 -3.91
CA ARG A 55 8.03 -11.15 -3.87
C ARG A 55 7.87 -12.03 -2.63
N ALA A 56 6.93 -11.65 -1.77
CA ALA A 56 6.52 -12.42 -0.61
C ALA A 56 5.28 -13.24 -0.98
N PHE A 57 5.37 -14.56 -0.83
CA PHE A 57 4.19 -15.43 -0.92
C PHE A 57 3.85 -15.96 0.47
N VAL A 58 2.55 -16.10 0.72
CA VAL A 58 2.01 -16.52 2.00
C VAL A 58 0.91 -17.55 1.78
N ASP A 59 0.84 -18.51 2.69
CA ASP A 59 -0.28 -19.43 2.81
C ASP A 59 -1.26 -18.91 3.86
N PHE A 60 -2.55 -19.02 3.60
CA PHE A 60 -3.59 -18.64 4.56
C PHE A 60 -4.80 -19.57 4.46
N ARG A 61 -5.72 -19.46 5.43
CA ARG A 61 -7.01 -20.13 5.38
C ARG A 61 -8.04 -19.16 4.82
N PRO A 62 -8.50 -19.35 3.57
CA PRO A 62 -9.53 -18.51 2.98
C PRO A 62 -10.91 -18.81 3.60
N HIS A 63 -11.94 -18.01 3.27
CA HIS A 63 -13.33 -18.27 3.69
C HIS A 63 -13.78 -19.72 3.40
N ASP A 64 -14.71 -20.28 4.19
CA ASP A 64 -15.18 -21.68 4.08
C ASP A 64 -15.76 -22.05 2.69
N GLU A 65 -16.05 -21.04 1.86
CA GLU A 65 -16.58 -21.20 0.49
C GLU A 65 -15.46 -21.31 -0.56
N LEU A 66 -14.20 -21.16 -0.12
CA LEU A 66 -13.03 -21.17 -0.99
C LEU A 66 -12.31 -22.52 -0.93
N PRO A 67 -11.96 -23.08 -2.10
CA PRO A 67 -11.24 -24.34 -2.22
C PRO A 67 -9.92 -24.36 -1.45
N ALA A 68 -9.64 -25.51 -0.85
CA ALA A 68 -8.46 -25.71 -0.01
C ALA A 68 -7.13 -25.74 -0.79
N ASP A 69 -7.15 -25.90 -2.12
CA ASP A 69 -5.99 -26.11 -2.98
C ASP A 69 -5.33 -24.80 -3.50
N GLU A 70 -5.97 -23.64 -3.35
CA GLU A 70 -5.43 -22.32 -3.75
C GLU A 70 -5.16 -21.40 -2.54
N ARG A 71 -4.30 -21.84 -1.62
CA ARG A 71 -3.96 -21.08 -0.38
C ARG A 71 -2.77 -20.14 -0.50
N ARG A 72 -1.97 -20.30 -1.55
CA ARG A 72 -0.75 -19.52 -1.76
C ARG A 72 -1.05 -18.26 -2.53
N SER A 73 -0.86 -17.11 -1.90
CA SER A 73 -1.08 -15.79 -2.49
C SER A 73 0.18 -14.95 -2.33
N GLN A 74 0.41 -14.03 -3.27
CA GLN A 74 1.35 -12.94 -3.02
C GLN A 74 0.77 -12.03 -1.92
N LEU A 75 1.60 -11.60 -0.97
CA LEU A 75 1.14 -10.75 0.14
C LEU A 75 0.69 -9.36 -0.35
N ALA A 76 1.53 -8.71 -1.14
CA ALA A 76 1.31 -7.39 -1.71
C ALA A 76 2.12 -7.23 -2.99
N ASP A 77 1.67 -6.37 -3.89
CA ASP A 77 2.47 -5.86 -5.01
C ASP A 77 3.37 -4.71 -4.51
N LEU A 78 2.86 -3.91 -3.58
CA LEU A 78 3.52 -2.74 -3.02
C LEU A 78 3.34 -2.67 -1.50
N LEU A 79 4.42 -2.40 -0.79
CA LEU A 79 4.43 -1.99 0.61
C LEU A 79 4.61 -0.48 0.67
N VAL A 80 3.65 0.25 1.22
CA VAL A 80 3.77 1.68 1.52
C VAL A 80 4.03 1.84 3.00
N VAL A 81 5.10 2.56 3.34
CA VAL A 81 5.45 2.95 4.70
C VAL A 81 5.39 4.47 4.76
N THR A 82 4.53 5.00 5.65
CA THR A 82 4.48 6.44 5.89
C THR A 82 4.92 6.74 7.32
N TYR A 83 5.68 7.80 7.54
CA TYR A 83 6.11 8.19 8.88
C TYR A 83 6.27 9.70 9.03
N THR A 84 6.11 10.22 10.24
CA THR A 84 6.42 11.62 10.57
C THR A 84 7.83 11.75 11.16
N SER A 85 8.38 12.97 11.13
CA SER A 85 9.69 13.29 11.73
C SER A 85 9.66 13.42 13.27
N THR A 86 8.53 13.10 13.92
CA THR A 86 8.41 13.17 15.38
C THR A 86 9.26 12.11 16.07
N ASP A 87 9.47 12.29 17.37
CA ASP A 87 10.13 11.31 18.24
C ASP A 87 9.17 10.94 19.40
N PRO A 88 8.61 9.72 19.43
CA PRO A 88 8.72 8.67 18.42
C PRO A 88 7.98 9.03 17.10
N PRO A 89 8.36 8.43 15.96
CA PRO A 89 7.69 8.71 14.69
C PRO A 89 6.28 8.08 14.67
N ASP A 90 5.30 8.79 14.10
CA ASP A 90 3.98 8.20 13.78
C ASP A 90 4.13 7.35 12.52
N LEU A 91 4.37 6.07 12.70
CA LEU A 91 4.63 5.11 11.64
C LEU A 91 3.37 4.38 11.20
N ARG A 92 3.14 4.27 9.89
CA ARG A 92 2.06 3.49 9.31
C ARG A 92 2.52 2.62 8.16
N VAL A 93 1.80 1.51 7.99
CA VAL A 93 2.06 0.50 6.96
C VAL A 93 0.79 0.21 6.16
N CYS A 94 0.94 0.09 4.85
CA CYS A 94 -0.11 -0.36 3.94
C CYS A 94 0.44 -1.38 2.92
N LEU A 95 -0.28 -2.48 2.73
CA LEU A 95 -0.04 -3.55 1.77
C LEU A 95 -1.05 -3.41 0.64
N LEU A 96 -0.56 -3.16 -0.57
CA LEU A 96 -1.36 -2.81 -1.73
C LEU A 96 -1.25 -3.87 -2.82
N GLN A 97 -2.39 -4.17 -3.44
CA GLN A 97 -2.47 -4.89 -4.71
C GLN A 97 -2.73 -3.88 -5.83
N ALA A 98 -1.91 -3.86 -6.86
CA ALA A 98 -2.07 -2.95 -7.99
C ALA A 98 -2.83 -3.66 -9.10
N ARG A 99 -3.86 -3.05 -9.70
CA ARG A 99 -4.54 -3.63 -10.86
C ARG A 99 -4.82 -2.64 -11.96
N ARG A 100 -4.74 -3.08 -13.21
CA ARG A 100 -5.21 -2.31 -14.36
C ARG A 100 -6.66 -2.63 -14.69
N ARG A 101 -7.49 -1.61 -14.86
CA ARG A 101 -8.81 -1.74 -15.50
C ARG A 101 -8.63 -1.87 -17.02
N PRO A 102 -9.26 -2.87 -17.68
CA PRO A 102 -9.27 -2.94 -19.13
C PRO A 102 -10.24 -1.90 -19.73
N GLY A 103 -9.74 -1.13 -20.70
CA GLY A 103 -10.53 -0.16 -21.47
C GLY A 103 -10.92 1.11 -20.70
N PRO A 104 -11.43 2.13 -21.42
CA PRO A 104 -11.86 3.38 -20.81
C PRO A 104 -13.09 3.19 -19.90
N LEU A 105 -13.33 4.15 -19.00
CA LEU A 105 -14.58 4.21 -18.25
C LEU A 105 -15.76 4.45 -19.23
N PRO A 106 -16.90 3.74 -19.10
CA PRO A 106 -18.06 4.03 -19.91
C PRO A 106 -18.56 5.44 -19.58
N ALA A 107 -18.82 6.25 -20.61
CA ALA A 107 -19.44 7.55 -20.48
C ALA A 107 -20.92 7.38 -20.09
N VAL A 108 -21.21 7.26 -18.80
CA VAL A 108 -22.59 7.25 -18.30
C VAL A 108 -22.83 8.52 -17.50
N ALA A 109 -23.82 9.31 -17.94
CA ALA A 109 -24.33 10.44 -17.20
C ALA A 109 -25.08 9.95 -15.95
N GLY A 110 -24.65 10.36 -14.77
CA GLY A 110 -25.47 10.30 -13.54
C GLY A 110 -24.83 9.61 -12.34
N ASP A 111 -23.96 8.63 -12.53
CA ASP A 111 -23.27 7.93 -11.43
C ASP A 111 -21.81 7.69 -11.80
N VAL A 112 -20.90 8.17 -10.96
CA VAL A 112 -19.44 8.08 -11.09
C VAL A 112 -19.04 6.66 -11.50
N PRO A 113 -18.22 6.46 -12.54
CA PRO A 113 -17.84 5.12 -12.93
C PRO A 113 -16.82 4.59 -11.90
N LEU A 114 -17.31 3.86 -10.88
CA LEU A 114 -16.52 3.07 -9.93
C LEU A 114 -15.27 2.53 -10.65
N ALA A 115 -14.07 2.77 -10.10
CA ALA A 115 -12.85 2.13 -10.58
C ALA A 115 -13.01 0.61 -10.40
N ARG A 116 -13.49 -0.06 -11.45
CA ARG A 116 -13.72 -1.51 -11.47
C ARG A 116 -12.52 -2.16 -12.11
N ALA A 117 -11.83 -3.04 -11.38
CA ALA A 117 -10.79 -3.88 -11.97
C ALA A 117 -10.98 -5.34 -11.56
N ARG A 118 -10.40 -6.25 -12.34
CA ARG A 118 -10.46 -7.69 -12.06
C ARG A 118 -9.33 -8.04 -11.10
N PHE A 119 -9.68 -8.43 -9.89
CA PHE A 119 -8.75 -8.92 -8.88
C PHE A 119 -8.85 -10.43 -8.75
N ASN A 120 -7.77 -11.06 -8.31
CA ASN A 120 -7.83 -12.38 -7.72
C ASN A 120 -8.61 -12.29 -6.40
N VAL A 121 -9.73 -13.00 -6.27
CA VAL A 121 -10.57 -12.96 -5.06
C VAL A 121 -9.85 -13.50 -3.83
N TYR A 122 -8.88 -14.40 -3.98
CA TYR A 122 -8.07 -14.88 -2.85
C TYR A 122 -7.18 -13.78 -2.29
N HIS A 123 -6.57 -12.99 -3.17
CA HIS A 123 -5.75 -11.85 -2.75
C HIS A 123 -6.60 -10.77 -2.08
N TRP A 124 -7.81 -10.52 -2.61
CA TRP A 124 -8.77 -9.64 -1.97
C TRP A 124 -9.21 -10.17 -0.60
N ASP A 125 -9.57 -11.46 -0.50
CA ASP A 125 -10.02 -12.10 0.75
C ASP A 125 -8.93 -12.07 1.82
N LEU A 126 -7.66 -12.32 1.43
CA LEU A 126 -6.49 -12.19 2.30
C LEU A 126 -6.41 -10.80 2.95
N LEU A 127 -6.48 -9.73 2.14
CA LEU A 127 -6.39 -8.35 2.65
C LEU A 127 -7.67 -7.90 3.36
N HIS A 128 -8.84 -8.40 2.95
CA HIS A 128 -10.12 -8.06 3.53
C HIS A 128 -10.34 -8.69 4.90
N ARG A 129 -10.18 -10.02 4.99
CA ARG A 129 -10.40 -10.79 6.23
C ARG A 129 -9.24 -10.67 7.21
N ARG A 130 -8.05 -10.36 6.70
CA ARG A 130 -6.83 -10.21 7.50
C ARG A 130 -6.56 -11.45 8.39
N PRO A 131 -6.50 -12.67 7.82
CA PRO A 131 -6.24 -13.87 8.60
C PRO A 131 -4.79 -13.91 9.10
N ALA A 132 -4.50 -14.86 9.99
CA ALA A 132 -3.12 -15.25 10.20
C ALA A 132 -2.57 -15.92 8.94
N ILE A 133 -1.29 -15.65 8.65
CA ILE A 133 -0.58 -16.10 7.47
C ILE A 133 0.62 -16.98 7.86
N ALA A 134 1.00 -17.88 6.97
CA ALA A 134 2.23 -18.64 7.05
C ALA A 134 3.14 -18.26 5.87
N PRO A 135 4.46 -18.14 6.08
CA PRO A 135 5.42 -17.95 4.99
C PRO A 135 5.33 -19.07 3.94
N ALA A 136 5.29 -18.70 2.67
CA ALA A 136 5.38 -19.63 1.54
C ALA A 136 6.67 -19.38 0.75
N GLY A 137 7.81 -19.68 1.36
CA GLY A 137 9.15 -19.47 0.82
C GLY A 137 10.14 -19.00 1.88
N ASN A 138 11.21 -18.32 1.45
CA ASN A 138 12.29 -17.82 2.32
C ASN A 138 12.00 -16.46 2.97
N VAL A 139 10.82 -15.91 2.71
CA VAL A 139 10.37 -14.59 3.16
C VAL A 139 9.34 -14.76 4.26
N THR A 140 9.58 -14.16 5.43
CA THR A 140 8.78 -14.42 6.63
C THR A 140 8.21 -13.13 7.23
N PRO A 141 7.07 -12.61 6.72
CA PRO A 141 6.34 -11.58 7.43
C PRO A 141 5.82 -12.14 8.78
N PRO A 142 5.57 -11.29 9.79
CA PRO A 142 4.95 -11.72 11.04
C PRO A 142 3.63 -12.45 10.74
N ARG A 143 3.45 -13.64 11.33
CA ARG A 143 2.27 -14.50 11.06
C ARG A 143 0.93 -13.80 11.27
N ARG A 144 0.90 -12.81 12.15
CA ARG A 144 -0.32 -12.06 12.50
C ARG A 144 -0.26 -10.60 12.05
N ILE A 145 0.63 -10.24 11.11
CA ILE A 145 0.75 -8.87 10.59
C ILE A 145 -0.59 -8.31 10.12
N LEU A 146 -1.40 -9.12 9.44
CA LEU A 146 -2.73 -8.73 9.01
C LEU A 146 -3.74 -8.74 10.18
N ALA A 147 -3.80 -9.84 10.91
CA ALA A 147 -4.80 -10.09 11.95
C ALA A 147 -4.73 -9.11 13.12
N ASP A 148 -3.52 -8.71 13.52
CA ASP A 148 -3.29 -7.85 14.67
C ASP A 148 -3.11 -6.37 14.29
N ALA A 149 -3.33 -6.06 13.00
CA ALA A 149 -3.32 -4.69 12.50
C ALA A 149 -4.38 -3.84 13.18
N ARG A 150 -3.96 -2.67 13.67
CA ARG A 150 -4.84 -1.73 14.39
C ARG A 150 -5.99 -1.24 13.53
N LEU A 151 -5.75 -1.04 12.24
CA LEU A 151 -6.74 -0.56 11.27
C LEU A 151 -6.84 -1.49 10.04
N PRO A 152 -8.03 -1.63 9.45
CA PRO A 152 -8.22 -2.39 8.20
C PRO A 152 -7.48 -1.81 6.99
N SER A 153 -7.19 -0.52 6.97
CA SER A 153 -6.37 0.18 5.98
C SER A 153 -4.95 -0.36 5.83
N LEU A 154 -4.51 -1.29 6.69
CA LEU A 154 -3.30 -2.08 6.42
C LEU A 154 -3.37 -2.76 5.05
N GLY A 155 -4.54 -3.20 4.59
CA GLY A 155 -4.71 -3.87 3.30
C GLY A 155 -5.56 -3.06 2.34
N GLY A 156 -5.10 -2.88 1.11
CA GLY A 156 -5.82 -2.12 0.10
C GLY A 156 -5.50 -2.51 -1.33
N SER A 157 -6.01 -1.71 -2.26
CA SER A 157 -5.82 -1.92 -3.67
C SER A 157 -5.69 -0.59 -4.39
N LEU A 158 -4.82 -0.57 -5.39
CA LEU A 158 -4.64 0.49 -6.36
C LEU A 158 -5.26 0.04 -7.68
N VAL A 159 -6.09 0.88 -8.29
CA VAL A 159 -6.64 0.62 -9.61
C VAL A 159 -6.24 1.72 -10.56
N PHE A 160 -5.46 1.34 -11.57
CA PHE A 160 -5.16 2.20 -12.72
C PHE A 160 -6.30 2.12 -13.72
N HIS A 161 -6.81 3.27 -14.13
CA HIS A 161 -7.91 3.37 -15.08
C HIS A 161 -7.77 4.63 -15.94
N ARG A 162 -8.59 4.70 -17.00
CA ARG A 162 -8.60 5.78 -17.97
C ARG A 162 -10.00 6.41 -18.00
N PRO A 163 -10.24 7.49 -17.24
CA PRO A 163 -11.52 8.21 -17.32
C PRO A 163 -11.71 8.84 -18.69
N ASP A 164 -10.61 9.27 -19.31
CA ASP A 164 -10.53 9.70 -20.69
C ASP A 164 -9.48 8.87 -21.46
N PRO A 165 -9.49 8.88 -22.81
CA PRO A 165 -8.54 8.12 -23.60
C PRO A 165 -7.08 8.60 -23.51
N GLU A 166 -6.77 9.75 -22.95
CA GLU A 166 -5.44 10.35 -23.06
C GLU A 166 -4.69 10.37 -21.71
N ALA A 167 -5.40 10.23 -20.59
CA ALA A 167 -4.83 10.30 -19.26
C ALA A 167 -5.13 9.04 -18.43
N TRP A 168 -4.06 8.51 -17.82
CA TRP A 168 -4.19 7.53 -16.76
C TRP A 168 -4.52 8.21 -15.43
N GLN A 169 -5.39 7.57 -14.67
CA GLN A 169 -5.70 7.90 -13.29
C GLN A 169 -5.51 6.68 -12.41
N LEU A 170 -5.43 6.94 -11.11
CA LEU A 170 -5.30 5.94 -10.06
C LEU A 170 -6.37 6.18 -9.00
N SER A 171 -7.02 5.11 -8.57
CA SER A 171 -7.86 5.14 -7.37
C SER A 171 -7.31 4.17 -6.32
N PHE A 172 -7.36 4.56 -5.05
CA PHE A 172 -7.02 3.72 -3.91
C PHE A 172 -8.30 3.33 -3.16
N ALA A 173 -8.37 2.11 -2.66
CA ALA A 173 -9.36 1.73 -1.66
C ALA A 173 -8.84 0.65 -0.71
N SER A 174 -9.23 0.74 0.56
CA SER A 174 -9.04 -0.32 1.54
C SER A 174 -9.83 -1.57 1.12
N ALA A 175 -9.26 -2.74 1.39
CA ALA A 175 -9.93 -4.01 1.18
C ALA A 175 -11.24 -4.12 1.98
N GLU A 176 -11.40 -3.36 3.08
CA GLU A 176 -12.61 -3.36 3.90
C GLU A 176 -13.83 -2.77 3.18
N VAL A 177 -13.63 -1.75 2.33
CA VAL A 177 -14.72 -1.03 1.65
C VAL A 177 -14.91 -1.48 0.20
N THR A 178 -14.05 -2.36 -0.29
CA THR A 178 -14.19 -2.99 -1.60
C THR A 178 -14.96 -4.30 -1.51
N ARG A 179 -15.71 -4.65 -2.56
CA ARG A 179 -16.46 -5.92 -2.61
C ARG A 179 -16.39 -6.54 -4.01
N PRO A 180 -16.22 -7.87 -4.14
CA PRO A 180 -16.42 -8.56 -5.40
C PRO A 180 -17.83 -8.33 -5.94
N TRP A 181 -17.94 -8.11 -7.25
CA TRP A 181 -19.21 -8.02 -7.96
C TRP A 181 -19.73 -9.42 -8.28
N GLY A 182 -20.98 -9.67 -7.91
CA GLY A 182 -21.72 -10.87 -8.30
C GLY A 182 -21.40 -12.07 -7.41
N GLU A 183 -21.81 -13.25 -7.87
CA GLU A 183 -21.59 -14.50 -7.14
C GLU A 183 -20.12 -14.89 -7.04
N TRP A 184 -19.82 -15.57 -5.94
CA TRP A 184 -18.48 -16.03 -5.63
C TRP A 184 -17.98 -17.03 -6.69
N PRO A 185 -16.74 -16.91 -7.19
CA PRO A 185 -16.24 -17.82 -8.22
C PRO A 185 -16.09 -19.27 -7.78
N PRO A 186 -16.29 -20.22 -8.71
CA PRO A 186 -15.68 -21.53 -8.55
C PRO A 186 -14.16 -21.41 -8.55
N ALA A 187 -13.50 -22.27 -7.78
CA ALA A 187 -12.04 -22.44 -7.65
C ALA A 187 -11.23 -21.97 -8.85
N LYS A 188 -11.52 -22.61 -9.99
CA LYS A 188 -10.76 -22.57 -11.23
C LYS A 188 -10.84 -21.22 -11.96
N ARG A 189 -11.62 -20.25 -11.47
CA ARG A 189 -11.80 -18.92 -12.08
C ARG A 189 -11.80 -17.80 -11.04
N PRO A 190 -10.68 -17.59 -10.33
CA PRO A 190 -10.65 -16.75 -9.14
C PRO A 190 -10.66 -15.25 -9.44
N ARG A 191 -10.66 -14.83 -10.70
CA ARG A 191 -10.68 -13.40 -11.05
C ARG A 191 -12.10 -12.84 -11.07
N ARG A 192 -12.38 -11.83 -10.25
CA ARG A 192 -13.65 -11.09 -10.20
C ARG A 192 -13.45 -9.59 -10.29
N THR A 193 -14.42 -8.92 -10.86
CA THR A 193 -14.50 -7.46 -10.81
C THR A 193 -14.75 -7.04 -9.37
N VAL A 194 -13.90 -6.18 -8.81
CA VAL A 194 -14.09 -5.59 -7.48
C VAL A 194 -14.59 -4.17 -7.65
N ARG A 195 -15.61 -3.77 -6.87
CA ARG A 195 -16.12 -2.40 -6.83
C ARG A 195 -15.35 -1.59 -5.79
N PHE A 196 -14.94 -0.40 -6.20
CA PHE A 196 -14.30 0.61 -5.36
C PHE A 196 -15.35 1.65 -5.00
N PRO A 197 -15.34 2.26 -3.80
CA PRO A 197 -16.25 3.35 -3.48
C PRO A 197 -16.01 4.56 -4.40
N ASP A 198 -17.08 5.31 -4.69
CA ASP A 198 -17.08 6.46 -5.60
C ASP A 198 -16.62 7.78 -4.96
N VAL A 199 -16.28 7.76 -3.67
CA VAL A 199 -15.89 8.95 -2.92
C VAL A 199 -14.62 8.71 -2.12
N THR A 200 -13.82 9.76 -2.02
CA THR A 200 -12.75 9.84 -1.02
C THR A 200 -13.40 9.74 0.36
N ALA A 201 -12.97 8.75 1.12
CA ALA A 201 -13.61 8.38 2.37
C ALA A 201 -12.55 8.19 3.45
N TRP A 202 -12.82 8.77 4.62
CA TRP A 202 -12.02 8.58 5.82
C TRP A 202 -12.93 8.37 7.02
N ARG A 203 -12.37 7.80 8.08
CA ARG A 203 -13.05 7.68 9.38
C ARG A 203 -12.06 7.76 10.52
N ARG A 204 -12.56 7.90 11.75
CA ARG A 204 -11.78 7.68 12.97
C ARG A 204 -12.12 6.33 13.58
N ARG A 205 -11.11 5.51 13.89
CA ARG A 205 -11.26 4.21 14.55
C ARG A 205 -10.13 4.03 15.55
N SER A 206 -10.48 3.63 16.78
CA SER A 206 -9.51 3.39 17.85
C SER A 206 -8.55 4.56 18.12
N GLY A 207 -9.02 5.80 17.96
CA GLY A 207 -8.21 7.02 18.14
C GLY A 207 -7.41 7.46 16.90
N TYR A 208 -7.38 6.68 15.83
CA TYR A 208 -6.63 7.00 14.60
C TYR A 208 -7.55 7.45 13.47
N ARG A 209 -7.07 8.41 12.67
CA ARG A 209 -7.66 8.74 11.35
C ARG A 209 -7.21 7.70 10.33
N GLU A 210 -8.14 7.18 9.55
CA GLU A 210 -7.94 6.12 8.55
C GLU A 210 -8.56 6.55 7.23
N THR A 211 -7.78 6.51 6.14
CA THR A 211 -8.31 6.62 4.79
C THR A 211 -8.84 5.27 4.30
N LEU A 212 -10.06 5.26 3.80
CA LEU A 212 -10.71 4.10 3.21
C LEU A 212 -10.67 4.12 1.69
N ALA A 213 -10.64 5.30 1.07
CA ALA A 213 -10.53 5.43 -0.38
C ALA A 213 -10.02 6.81 -0.81
N ALA A 214 -9.44 6.86 -2.01
CA ALA A 214 -9.07 8.06 -2.74
C ALA A 214 -9.47 7.91 -4.21
N ALA A 215 -10.16 8.91 -4.76
CA ALA A 215 -10.74 8.82 -6.10
C ALA A 215 -9.70 9.02 -7.22
N GLY A 216 -8.66 9.81 -6.96
CA GLY A 216 -7.63 10.18 -7.95
C GLY A 216 -6.21 10.18 -7.38
N VAL A 217 -5.24 10.43 -8.27
CA VAL A 217 -3.81 10.49 -7.92
C VAL A 217 -3.55 11.64 -6.94
N ALA A 218 -4.14 12.81 -7.19
CA ALA A 218 -3.98 13.98 -6.33
C ALA A 218 -4.53 13.73 -4.91
N ASP A 219 -5.75 13.22 -4.79
CA ASP A 219 -6.35 12.87 -3.49
C ASP A 219 -5.46 11.89 -2.72
N LEU A 220 -4.94 10.85 -3.39
CA LEU A 220 -4.06 9.88 -2.74
C LEU A 220 -2.74 10.52 -2.28
N GLY A 221 -2.16 11.41 -3.09
CA GLY A 221 -0.95 12.16 -2.74
C GLY A 221 -1.15 13.02 -1.50
N GLU A 222 -2.29 13.70 -1.40
CA GLU A 222 -2.65 14.48 -0.20
C GLU A 222 -2.78 13.59 1.04
N LEU A 223 -3.45 12.45 0.92
CA LEU A 223 -3.64 11.52 2.05
C LEU A 223 -2.33 10.84 2.48
N LEU A 224 -1.39 10.62 1.56
CA LEU A 224 -0.03 10.17 1.87
C LEU A 224 0.74 11.28 2.61
N ALA A 225 0.64 12.52 2.14
CA ALA A 225 1.27 13.68 2.77
C ALA A 225 0.72 13.96 4.18
N GLU A 226 -0.56 13.70 4.43
CA GLU A 226 -1.18 13.78 5.76
C GLU A 226 -0.83 12.59 6.69
N GLY A 227 -0.18 11.54 6.18
CA GLY A 227 0.16 10.36 6.98
C GLY A 227 -1.08 9.59 7.45
N VAL A 228 -2.15 9.51 6.65
CA VAL A 228 -3.40 8.82 7.03
C VAL A 228 -3.65 7.50 6.29
N VAL A 229 -2.77 7.16 5.35
CA VAL A 229 -2.79 5.89 4.60
C VAL A 229 -2.13 4.77 5.43
N GLY A 230 -2.80 3.63 5.52
CA GLY A 230 -2.28 2.46 6.24
C GLY A 230 -2.69 2.37 7.71
N SER A 231 -2.25 1.30 8.35
CA SER A 231 -2.44 1.03 9.78
C SER A 231 -1.23 1.48 10.58
N PRO A 232 -1.42 2.12 11.75
CA PRO A 232 -0.33 2.54 12.61
C PRO A 232 0.41 1.36 13.23
N VAL A 233 1.71 1.52 13.40
CA VAL A 233 2.62 0.68 14.19
C VAL A 233 3.08 1.55 15.35
N GLN A 234 2.65 1.22 16.57
CA GLN A 234 2.93 2.07 17.72
C GLN A 234 4.40 1.98 18.12
N LEU A 235 5.05 3.14 18.28
CA LEU A 235 6.43 3.27 18.76
C LEU A 235 6.44 4.18 20.01
N PRO A 236 7.24 3.88 21.06
CA PRO A 236 7.91 2.60 21.27
C PRO A 236 6.89 1.44 21.37
N PRO A 237 7.27 0.23 20.96
CA PRO A 237 6.30 -0.83 20.73
C PRO A 237 5.83 -1.49 22.04
N ALA A 238 4.55 -1.28 22.37
CA ALA A 238 3.93 -1.82 23.58
C ALA A 238 3.33 -3.23 23.41
N ARG A 239 2.89 -3.60 22.20
CA ARG A 239 2.33 -4.92 21.89
C ARG A 239 3.35 -5.79 21.18
N GLU A 240 3.27 -7.11 21.38
CA GLU A 240 4.10 -8.06 20.63
C GLU A 240 3.93 -7.91 19.11
N SER A 241 2.70 -7.68 18.64
CA SER A 241 2.43 -7.43 17.22
C SER A 241 3.11 -6.17 16.68
N ASP A 242 3.16 -5.08 17.47
CA ASP A 242 3.88 -3.86 17.09
C ASP A 242 5.39 -4.13 17.04
N ARG A 243 5.93 -4.88 18.01
CA ARG A 243 7.36 -5.28 18.05
C ARG A 243 7.76 -6.12 16.83
N LEU A 244 6.98 -7.15 16.52
CA LEU A 244 7.24 -8.01 15.36
C LEU A 244 7.12 -7.27 14.04
N THR A 245 6.15 -6.34 13.93
CA THR A 245 5.98 -5.53 12.72
C THR A 245 7.11 -4.53 12.57
N ALA A 246 7.48 -3.82 13.63
CA ALA A 246 8.59 -2.87 13.63
C ALA A 246 9.93 -3.56 13.30
N SER A 247 10.21 -4.73 13.88
CA SER A 247 11.42 -5.48 13.58
C SER A 247 11.44 -6.02 12.15
N TRP A 248 10.30 -6.51 11.64
CA TRP A 248 10.19 -6.90 10.23
C TRP A 248 10.42 -5.71 9.29
N LEU A 249 9.86 -4.53 9.60
CA LEU A 249 10.11 -3.31 8.81
C LEU A 249 11.57 -2.89 8.86
N ALA A 250 12.21 -2.90 10.04
CA ALA A 250 13.63 -2.59 10.17
C ALA A 250 14.46 -3.50 9.25
N ALA A 251 14.19 -4.80 9.25
CA ALA A 251 14.89 -5.74 8.36
C ALA A 251 14.63 -5.49 6.87
N VAL A 252 13.40 -5.06 6.49
CA VAL A 252 13.07 -4.63 5.11
C VAL A 252 13.91 -3.41 4.72
N LEU A 253 13.98 -2.39 5.59
CA LEU A 253 14.72 -1.16 5.33
C LEU A 253 16.23 -1.41 5.29
N ALA A 254 16.77 -2.23 6.19
CA ALA A 254 18.18 -2.64 6.18
C ALA A 254 18.56 -3.32 4.86
N ALA A 255 17.68 -4.19 4.34
CA ALA A 255 17.89 -4.85 3.06
C ALA A 255 17.84 -3.88 1.88
N THR A 256 17.01 -2.83 1.96
CA THR A 256 16.96 -1.73 0.99
C THR A 256 18.26 -0.94 1.01
N VAL A 257 18.69 -0.46 2.18
CA VAL A 257 19.92 0.35 2.35
C VAL A 257 21.15 -0.39 1.84
N ARG A 258 21.30 -1.69 2.16
CA ARG A 258 22.47 -2.49 1.72
C ARG A 258 22.62 -2.65 0.21
N LYS A 259 21.55 -2.51 -0.56
CA LYS A 259 21.57 -2.70 -2.02
C LYS A 259 21.87 -1.42 -2.80
N ARG A 260 22.06 -0.30 -2.10
CA ARG A 260 22.07 1.04 -2.67
C ARG A 260 23.35 1.79 -2.38
N GLU A 261 23.67 2.73 -3.25
CA GLU A 261 24.77 3.66 -3.00
C GLU A 261 24.37 4.65 -1.88
N ALA A 262 25.38 5.24 -1.22
CA ALA A 262 25.14 6.21 -0.16
C ALA A 262 24.38 7.43 -0.72
N GLY A 263 23.23 7.75 -0.13
CA GLY A 263 22.35 8.85 -0.56
C GLY A 263 21.15 8.42 -1.42
N GLU A 264 21.13 7.20 -1.99
CA GLU A 264 19.99 6.71 -2.78
C GLU A 264 18.84 6.14 -1.91
N ALA A 265 19.05 6.02 -0.59
CA ALA A 265 18.13 5.40 0.36
C ALA A 265 18.06 6.20 1.67
N GLU A 266 18.06 7.54 1.56
CA GLU A 266 18.09 8.44 2.71
C GLU A 266 16.90 8.21 3.66
N LEU A 267 15.67 8.08 3.15
CA LEU A 267 14.50 7.89 4.00
C LEU A 267 14.45 6.49 4.58
N ALA A 268 14.91 5.46 3.86
CA ALA A 268 15.05 4.12 4.40
C ALA A 268 16.09 4.09 5.52
N ALA A 269 17.22 4.79 5.36
CA ALA A 269 18.25 4.87 6.38
C ALA A 269 17.76 5.60 7.64
N ASP A 270 17.14 6.78 7.50
CA ASP A 270 16.57 7.53 8.62
C ASP A 270 15.50 6.70 9.36
N LEU A 271 14.55 6.10 8.64
CA LEU A 271 13.52 5.29 9.28
C LEU A 271 14.08 4.01 9.92
N HIS A 272 15.08 3.39 9.30
CA HIS A 272 15.75 2.22 9.87
C HIS A 272 16.44 2.53 11.20
N GLU A 273 17.15 3.65 11.28
CA GLU A 273 17.79 4.13 12.52
C GLU A 273 16.75 4.34 13.62
N ARG A 274 15.69 5.10 13.33
CA ARG A 274 14.60 5.36 14.29
C ARG A 274 13.91 4.10 14.79
N LEU A 275 13.69 3.12 13.90
CA LEU A 275 13.11 1.83 14.28
C LEU A 275 14.04 1.03 15.17
N THR A 276 15.34 1.04 14.86
CA THR A 276 16.36 0.34 15.65
C THR A 276 16.46 0.92 17.04
N ASP A 277 16.47 2.26 17.17
CA ASP A 277 16.49 2.95 18.46
C ASP A 277 15.25 2.64 19.29
N ALA A 278 14.06 2.70 18.68
CA ALA A 278 12.81 2.38 19.34
C ALA A 278 12.74 0.91 19.82
N LEU A 279 13.34 -0.03 19.06
CA LEU A 279 13.43 -1.45 19.42
C LEU A 279 14.48 -1.69 20.52
N ALA A 280 15.64 -1.04 20.44
CA ALA A 280 16.70 -1.13 21.43
C ALA A 280 16.24 -0.59 22.79
N GLY A 281 15.54 0.55 22.80
CA GLY A 281 14.90 1.09 24.00
C GLY A 281 13.86 0.14 24.63
N ALA A 282 13.30 -0.78 23.85
CA ALA A 282 12.39 -1.83 24.31
C ALA A 282 13.10 -3.15 24.69
N GLY A 283 14.43 -3.21 24.66
CA GLY A 283 15.21 -4.39 25.01
C GLY A 283 15.15 -5.53 23.98
N LEU A 284 14.83 -5.23 22.73
CA LEU A 284 14.78 -6.21 21.64
C LEU A 284 15.96 -6.05 20.68
N VAL A 285 16.49 -7.18 20.23
CA VAL A 285 17.54 -7.23 19.19
C VAL A 285 16.95 -7.89 17.94
N ASP A 286 17.39 -7.35 16.80
CA ASP A 286 16.92 -7.56 15.43
C ASP A 286 16.43 -8.98 15.10
N ALA A 287 15.21 -9.08 14.56
CA ALA A 287 14.71 -10.34 14.02
C ALA A 287 15.30 -10.57 12.63
N ASP A 288 15.83 -11.77 12.40
CA ASP A 288 16.33 -12.23 11.11
C ASP A 288 15.15 -12.40 10.12
N SER A 289 14.67 -11.28 9.58
CA SER A 289 13.54 -11.21 8.65
C SER A 289 14.02 -10.83 7.26
N ARG A 290 13.59 -11.58 6.25
CA ARG A 290 13.88 -11.31 4.84
C ARG A 290 12.60 -10.90 4.12
N VAL A 291 12.56 -9.61 3.74
CA VAL A 291 11.84 -8.85 2.67
C VAL A 291 10.31 -9.01 2.49
N GLY A 292 9.56 -7.91 2.39
CA GLY A 292 8.08 -7.88 2.53
C GLY A 292 7.18 -7.74 1.28
N ALA A 293 7.67 -7.19 0.17
CA ALA A 293 6.88 -6.94 -1.06
C ALA A 293 7.82 -6.73 -2.27
N PRO A 294 7.38 -6.94 -3.53
CA PRO A 294 8.19 -6.67 -4.72
C PRO A 294 8.52 -5.19 -4.89
N HIS A 295 7.68 -4.29 -4.39
CA HIS A 295 7.92 -2.86 -4.37
C HIS A 295 7.75 -2.31 -2.96
N VAL A 296 8.58 -1.34 -2.60
CA VAL A 296 8.49 -0.61 -1.33
C VAL A 296 8.49 0.88 -1.64
N ALA A 297 7.53 1.62 -1.10
CA ALA A 297 7.48 3.07 -1.12
C ALA A 297 7.57 3.58 0.33
N ILE A 298 8.46 4.54 0.57
CA ILE A 298 8.64 5.16 1.88
C ILE A 298 8.31 6.63 1.72
N VAL A 299 7.44 7.16 2.57
CA VAL A 299 6.99 8.55 2.53
C VAL A 299 7.15 9.17 3.91
N ARG A 300 7.88 10.29 3.99
CA ARG A 300 7.89 11.15 5.18
C ARG A 300 6.76 12.16 5.05
N ALA A 301 5.76 12.03 5.94
CA ALA A 301 4.53 12.84 5.96
C ALA A 301 4.71 14.16 6.74
N ARG A 302 3.78 15.10 6.53
CA ARG A 302 3.69 16.34 7.31
C ARG A 302 3.36 16.04 8.77
N ARG A 303 3.81 16.93 9.65
CA ARG A 303 3.54 16.87 11.08
C ARG A 303 2.10 17.26 11.43
#